data_AF-A0AAV3YEI1-F1
#
_entry.id   AF-A0AAV3YEI1-F1
#
_cell.length_a   1.000
_cell.length_b   1.000
_cell.length_c   1.000
_cell.angle_alpha   90.00
_cell.angle_beta   90.00
_cell.angle_gamma   90.00
#
_symmetry.space_group_name_H-M   'P 1'
#
loop_
_entity.id
_entity.type
_entity.pdbx_description
1 polymer ?
#
loop_
_entity_poly.entity_id
_entity_poly.type
_entity_poly.pdbx_seq_one_letter_code
_entity_poly.pdbx_strand_id
1 'polypeptide(L)'
;MWLIRRMMKIWTERKSNELVLKEANLEQSLIKTIRQRQLQFLGHICLHEGLEHLEISEKIEGKRNRGRQRITFIENLKTWAIGKGSNNNVIRLTADSKRGRFEIALEASESSDTKASEAIDLSDIEAPEAIESSDIEAPWTPDLSAIETPTTSQI
;
A
#
# COMPACT_ATOMS: atom_id res chain seq x y z
N MET A 1 4.36 -15.26 -5.08
CA MET A 1 3.18 -15.93 -4.47
C MET A 1 2.90 -17.30 -5.04
N TRP A 2 2.75 -17.44 -6.36
CA TRP A 2 2.33 -18.71 -6.98
C TRP A 2 3.22 -19.91 -6.61
N LEU A 3 4.55 -19.78 -6.73
CA LEU A 3 5.49 -20.85 -6.41
C LEU A 3 5.43 -21.29 -4.94
N ILE A 4 5.33 -20.32 -4.02
CA ILE A 4 5.23 -20.58 -2.57
C ILE A 4 3.92 -21.32 -2.24
N ARG A 5 2.79 -20.89 -2.81
CA ARG A 5 1.49 -21.59 -2.65
C ARG A 5 1.50 -22.99 -3.25
N ARG A 6 2.22 -23.18 -4.36
CA ARG A 6 2.40 -24.49 -5.01
C ARG A 6 3.21 -25.44 -4.12
N MET A 7 4.28 -24.97 -3.51
CA MET A 7 5.12 -25.77 -2.60
C MET A 7 4.38 -26.17 -1.32
N MET A 8 3.64 -25.24 -0.71
CA MET A 8 2.89 -25.51 0.53
C MET A 8 1.49 -26.11 0.30
N LYS A 9 1.08 -26.31 -0.96
CA LYS A 9 -0.25 -26.84 -1.35
C LYS A 9 -1.45 -25.98 -0.86
N ILE A 10 -1.26 -24.69 -0.63
CA ILE A 10 -2.26 -23.75 -0.10
C ILE A 10 -2.98 -23.00 -1.24
N TRP A 11 -3.39 -23.72 -2.28
CA TRP A 11 -4.02 -23.11 -3.47
C TRP A 11 -5.54 -23.02 -3.35
N THR A 12 -6.13 -23.86 -2.50
CA THR A 12 -7.59 -23.92 -2.27
C THR A 12 -8.04 -22.96 -1.17
N GLU A 13 -7.16 -22.66 -0.20
CA GLU A 13 -7.48 -21.76 0.91
C GLU A 13 -7.29 -20.29 0.50
N ARG A 14 -8.32 -19.46 0.75
CA ARG A 14 -8.25 -17.99 0.61
C ARG A 14 -7.45 -17.36 1.77
N LYS A 15 -6.18 -17.72 1.90
CA LYS A 15 -5.26 -17.06 2.83
C LYS A 15 -4.69 -15.77 2.23
N SER A 16 -4.55 -14.72 3.05
CA SER A 16 -3.87 -13.48 2.66
C SER A 16 -2.41 -13.74 2.27
N ASN A 17 -1.87 -12.98 1.31
CA ASN A 17 -0.50 -13.14 0.81
C ASN A 17 0.57 -12.94 1.89
N GLU A 18 0.29 -12.06 2.86
CA GLU A 18 1.20 -11.78 3.98
C GLU A 18 1.32 -12.98 4.92
N LEU A 19 0.20 -13.64 5.25
CA LEU A 19 0.20 -14.84 6.08
C LEU A 19 0.95 -15.99 5.40
N VAL A 20 0.78 -16.16 4.09
CA VAL A 20 1.49 -17.18 3.31
C VAL A 20 3.00 -16.95 3.31
N LEU A 21 3.46 -15.69 3.29
CA LEU A 21 4.89 -15.40 3.41
C LEU A 21 5.43 -15.66 4.82
N LYS A 22 4.65 -15.30 5.85
CA LYS A 22 4.99 -15.57 7.26
C LYS A 22 5.11 -17.07 7.54
N GLU A 23 4.14 -17.87 7.10
CA GLU A 23 4.18 -19.34 7.23
C GLU A 23 5.40 -19.95 6.50
N ALA A 24 5.80 -19.37 5.37
CA ALA A 24 6.98 -19.83 4.62
C ALA A 24 8.31 -19.38 5.24
N ASN A 25 8.30 -18.53 6.28
CA ASN A 25 9.48 -17.80 6.77
C ASN A 25 10.27 -17.08 5.65
N LEU A 26 9.57 -16.61 4.62
CA LEU A 26 10.18 -15.79 3.57
C LEU A 26 9.95 -14.32 3.86
N GLU A 27 11.03 -13.57 4.06
CA GLU A 27 10.97 -12.11 4.07
C GLU A 27 10.66 -11.55 2.67
N GLN A 28 10.07 -10.34 2.63
CA GLN A 28 9.85 -9.58 1.40
C GLN A 28 11.18 -9.02 0.82
N SER A 29 12.11 -9.91 0.48
CA SER A 29 13.46 -9.56 0.02
C SER A 29 13.48 -8.74 -1.26
N LEU A 30 12.49 -8.93 -2.15
CA LEU A 30 12.45 -8.23 -3.44
C LEU A 30 12.20 -6.73 -3.29
N ILE A 31 11.26 -6.33 -2.44
CA ILE A 31 10.94 -4.91 -2.24
C ILE A 31 12.14 -4.22 -1.57
N LYS A 32 12.74 -4.86 -0.57
CA LYS A 32 13.98 -4.39 0.07
C LYS A 32 15.10 -4.18 -0.97
N THR A 33 15.31 -5.16 -1.85
CA THR A 33 16.32 -5.09 -2.92
C THR A 33 16.03 -3.97 -3.93
N ILE A 34 14.77 -3.80 -4.35
CA ILE A 34 14.38 -2.75 -5.29
C ILE A 34 14.62 -1.37 -4.66
N ARG A 35 14.18 -1.16 -3.42
CA ARG A 35 14.38 0.10 -2.70
C ARG A 35 15.86 0.42 -2.50
N GLN A 36 16.67 -0.59 -2.17
CA GLN A 36 18.11 -0.45 -2.07
C GLN A 36 18.74 0.03 -3.39
N ARG A 37 18.37 -0.59 -4.53
CA ARG A 37 18.86 -0.18 -5.85
C ARG A 37 18.41 1.23 -6.22
N GLN A 38 17.18 1.60 -5.88
CA GLN A 38 16.66 2.96 -6.09
C GLN A 38 17.47 4.01 -5.32
N LEU A 39 17.85 3.72 -4.07
CA LEU A 39 18.68 4.62 -3.26
C LEU A 39 20.13 4.68 -3.75
N GLN A 40 20.71 3.55 -4.18
CA GLN A 40 22.04 3.54 -4.79
C GLN A 40 22.08 4.40 -6.05
N PHE A 41 21.08 4.28 -6.91
CA PHE A 41 20.93 5.11 -8.10
C PHE A 41 20.86 6.61 -7.77
N LEU A 42 20.07 6.99 -6.77
CA LEU A 42 20.04 8.37 -6.27
C LEU A 42 21.38 8.84 -5.72
N GLY A 43 22.09 7.96 -5.01
CA GLY A 43 23.43 8.25 -4.50
C GLY A 43 24.45 8.48 -5.63
N HIS A 44 24.28 7.84 -6.79
CA HIS A 44 25.08 8.14 -7.98
C HIS A 44 24.73 9.50 -8.58
N ILE A 45 23.44 9.80 -8.72
CA ILE A 45 22.94 11.08 -9.23
C ILE A 45 23.42 12.25 -8.35
N CYS A 46 23.31 12.11 -7.03
CA CYS A 46 23.66 13.17 -6.09
C CYS A 46 25.16 13.44 -5.99
N LEU A 47 26.02 12.54 -6.49
CA LEU A 47 27.47 12.69 -6.39
C LEU A 47 28.07 13.62 -7.45
N HIS A 48 27.39 13.79 -8.59
CA HIS A 48 27.90 14.57 -9.72
C HIS A 48 27.52 16.07 -9.66
N GLU A 49 26.84 16.52 -8.59
CA GLU A 49 26.41 17.92 -8.35
C GLU A 49 25.82 18.63 -9.60
N GLY A 50 25.12 17.88 -10.46
CA GLY A 50 24.48 18.41 -11.67
C GLY A 50 23.14 19.11 -11.41
N LEU A 51 22.44 19.46 -12.49
CA LEU A 51 21.11 20.10 -12.42
C LEU A 51 20.10 19.23 -11.67
N GLU A 52 20.20 17.92 -11.86
CA GLU A 52 19.41 16.92 -11.17
C GLU A 52 19.60 16.95 -9.64
N HIS A 53 20.81 17.22 -9.14
CA HIS A 53 21.04 17.39 -7.71
C HIS A 53 20.32 18.64 -7.16
N LEU A 54 20.37 19.75 -7.90
CA LEU A 54 19.67 20.98 -7.53
C LEU A 54 18.14 20.82 -7.54
N GLU A 55 17.59 20.06 -8.50
CA GLU A 55 16.16 19.73 -8.53
C GLU A 55 15.77 18.85 -7.33
N ILE A 56 16.57 17.82 -7.00
CA ILE A 56 16.30 16.93 -5.87
C ILE A 56 16.38 17.70 -4.54
N SER A 57 17.35 18.60 -4.38
CA SER A 57 17.54 19.39 -3.16
C SER A 57 16.52 20.52 -2.98
N GLU A 58 15.50 20.62 -3.83
CA GLU A 58 14.46 21.68 -3.80
C GLU A 58 15.04 23.11 -3.92
N LYS A 59 16.25 23.26 -4.47
CA LYS A 59 16.89 24.57 -4.67
C LYS A 59 16.37 25.31 -5.89
N ILE A 60 15.59 24.64 -6.73
CA ILE A 60 14.98 25.21 -7.94
C ILE A 60 13.53 25.57 -7.61
N GLU A 61 13.22 26.86 -7.64
CA GLU A 61 11.86 27.35 -7.46
C GLU A 61 11.04 27.15 -8.75
N GLY A 62 9.89 26.50 -8.64
CA GLY A 62 8.99 26.30 -9.77
C GLY A 62 7.87 25.30 -9.49
N LYS A 63 6.65 25.60 -9.96
CA LYS A 63 5.55 24.62 -9.94
C LYS A 63 5.66 23.70 -11.15
N ARG A 64 5.37 22.41 -10.95
CA ARG A 64 5.32 21.45 -12.06
C ARG A 64 4.18 21.78 -13.01
N ASN A 65 4.46 21.72 -14.32
CA ASN A 65 3.43 21.91 -15.35
C ASN A 65 2.37 20.82 -15.28
N ARG A 66 1.12 21.20 -15.59
CA ARG A 66 -0.03 20.29 -15.69
C ARG A 66 0.23 19.22 -16.75
N GLY A 67 -0.17 17.98 -16.47
CA GLY A 67 0.01 16.84 -17.38
C GLY A 67 1.24 15.95 -17.09
N ARG A 68 2.17 16.40 -16.24
CA ARG A 68 3.21 15.51 -15.69
C ARG A 68 2.64 14.61 -14.59
N GLN A 69 3.29 13.46 -14.37
CA GLN A 69 2.94 12.56 -13.26
C GLN A 69 2.94 13.32 -11.94
N ARG A 70 1.88 13.11 -11.15
CA ARG A 70 1.69 13.74 -9.82
C ARG A 70 2.66 13.21 -8.77
N ILE A 71 3.06 11.94 -8.90
CA ILE A 71 3.99 11.29 -7.98
C ILE A 71 5.27 11.06 -8.75
N THR A 72 6.32 11.76 -8.35
CA THR A 72 7.67 11.58 -8.88
C THR A 72 8.38 10.44 -8.17
N PHE A 73 9.46 9.95 -8.79
CA PHE A 73 10.34 8.96 -8.18
C PHE A 73 10.85 9.39 -6.79
N ILE A 74 11.22 10.66 -6.65
CA ILE A 74 11.69 11.25 -5.39
C ILE A 74 10.55 11.33 -4.37
N GLU A 75 9.36 11.77 -4.78
CA GLU A 75 8.19 11.81 -3.90
C GLU A 75 7.82 10.40 -3.42
N ASN A 76 7.87 9.39 -4.29
CA ASN A 76 7.61 8.00 -3.90
C ASN A 76 8.63 7.51 -2.85
N LEU A 77 9.92 7.77 -3.07
CA LEU A 77 10.96 7.40 -2.11
C LEU A 77 10.86 8.18 -0.80
N LYS A 78 10.50 9.45 -0.86
CA LYS A 78 10.24 10.29 0.32
C LYS A 78 9.08 9.76 1.14
N THR A 79 7.95 9.45 0.49
CA THR A 79 6.80 8.86 1.17
C THR A 79 7.14 7.55 1.85
N TRP A 80 8.00 6.73 1.25
CA TRP A 80 8.42 5.45 1.80
C TRP A 80 9.46 5.57 2.93
N ALA A 81 10.52 6.36 2.74
CA ALA A 81 11.67 6.34 3.64
C ALA A 81 11.46 7.12 4.95
N ILE A 82 10.75 8.24 4.91
CA ILE A 82 10.72 9.22 6.02
C ILE A 82 9.31 9.81 6.24
N GLY A 83 8.33 9.50 5.39
CA GLY A 83 7.04 10.20 5.36
C GLY A 83 7.14 11.59 4.70
N LYS A 84 6.26 12.54 5.03
CA LYS A 84 6.22 13.90 4.41
C LYS A 84 7.36 14.82 4.90
N GLY A 85 8.62 14.38 4.84
CA GLY A 85 9.81 15.12 5.28
C GLY A 85 10.52 15.94 4.18
N SER A 86 11.64 16.61 4.50
CA SER A 86 12.45 17.36 3.52
C SER A 86 13.27 16.43 2.60
N ASN A 87 13.45 16.79 1.33
CA ASN A 87 14.21 15.97 0.36
C ASN A 87 15.68 15.79 0.73
N ASN A 88 16.25 16.73 1.50
CA ASN A 88 17.63 16.65 1.99
C ASN A 88 17.87 15.40 2.87
N ASN A 89 16.83 14.89 3.52
CA ASN A 89 16.94 13.67 4.31
C ASN A 89 17.05 12.42 3.43
N VAL A 90 16.38 12.39 2.27
CA VAL A 90 16.54 11.28 1.29
C VAL A 90 17.96 11.26 0.76
N ILE A 91 18.53 12.43 0.47
CA ILE A 91 19.93 12.56 0.03
C ILE A 91 20.89 12.00 1.10
N ARG A 92 20.66 12.32 2.38
CA ARG A 92 21.45 11.75 3.50
C ARG A 92 21.37 10.23 3.56
N LEU A 93 20.18 9.66 3.42
CA LEU A 93 19.99 8.19 3.38
C LEU A 93 20.72 7.56 2.19
N THR A 94 20.79 8.25 1.05
CA THR A 94 21.53 7.78 -0.13
C THR A 94 23.05 7.87 0.04
N ALA A 95 23.55 8.71 0.93
CA ALA A 95 24.97 8.70 1.30
C ALA A 95 25.29 7.50 2.22
N ASP A 96 24.33 7.12 3.07
CA ASP A 96 24.48 6.01 4.04
C ASP A 96 24.27 4.61 3.43
N SER A 97 23.49 4.47 2.34
CA SER A 97 24.18 4.12 1.08
C SER A 97 25.18 2.98 1.11
N LYS A 98 26.40 3.47 1.00
CA LYS A 98 27.60 2.74 0.69
C LYS A 98 28.26 2.19 1.96
N ARG A 99 27.67 2.43 3.14
CA ARG A 99 28.25 2.13 4.46
C ARG A 99 27.59 0.93 5.16
N GLY A 100 26.63 0.26 4.54
CA GLY A 100 25.92 -0.88 5.15
C GLY A 100 24.90 -0.49 6.24
N ARG A 101 24.70 0.81 6.52
CA ARG A 101 23.74 1.30 7.52
C ARG A 101 22.28 1.26 7.08
N PHE A 102 22.01 0.73 5.89
CA PHE A 102 20.66 0.62 5.36
C PHE A 102 19.78 -0.38 6.09
N GLU A 103 20.34 -1.50 6.56
CA GLU A 103 19.56 -2.47 7.35
C GLU A 103 18.95 -1.80 8.58
N ILE A 104 19.72 -0.95 9.26
CA ILE A 104 19.29 -0.20 10.45
C ILE A 104 18.16 0.80 10.12
N ALA A 105 18.25 1.50 8.99
CA ALA A 105 17.20 2.44 8.57
C ALA A 105 15.93 1.71 8.07
N LEU A 106 16.09 0.52 7.49
CA LEU A 106 15.00 -0.30 6.99
C LEU A 106 14.23 -0.98 8.14
N GLU A 107 14.93 -1.50 9.15
CA GLU A 107 14.34 -1.96 10.41
C GLU A 107 13.58 -0.84 11.14
N ALA A 108 14.13 0.38 11.15
CA ALA A 108 13.46 1.53 11.77
C ALA A 108 12.16 1.90 11.05
N SER A 109 12.10 1.77 9.71
CA SER A 109 10.86 1.99 8.94
C SER A 109 9.82 0.88 9.15
N GLU A 110 10.24 -0.38 9.24
CA GLU A 110 9.34 -1.52 9.50
C GLU A 110 8.68 -1.43 10.89
N SER A 111 9.36 -0.87 11.89
CA SER A 111 8.80 -0.62 13.23
C SER A 111 7.68 0.45 13.26
N SER A 112 7.56 1.26 12.20
CA SER A 112 6.51 2.27 12.06
C SER A 112 5.26 1.71 11.36
N ASP A 113 5.42 0.75 10.46
CA ASP A 113 4.31 0.08 9.76
C ASP A 113 3.54 -0.86 10.70
N THR A 114 4.22 -1.53 11.65
CA THR A 114 3.55 -2.37 12.66
C THR A 114 2.71 -1.54 13.65
N LYS A 115 3.17 -0.34 14.03
CA LYS A 115 2.42 0.57 14.90
C LYS A 115 1.17 1.16 14.26
N ALA A 116 1.16 1.34 12.94
CA ALA A 116 -0.04 1.80 12.22
C ALA A 116 -1.15 0.74 12.20
N SER A 117 -0.80 -0.56 12.23
CA SER A 117 -1.77 -1.66 12.32
C SER A 117 -2.25 -1.97 13.74
N GLU A 118 -1.53 -1.53 14.78
CA GLU A 118 -1.93 -1.71 16.19
C GLU A 118 -2.88 -0.61 16.70
N ALA A 119 -3.12 0.45 15.91
CA ALA A 119 -3.98 1.58 16.27
C ALA A 119 -5.45 1.42 15.80
N ILE A 120 -5.98 0.21 15.82
CA ILE A 120 -7.44 0.03 15.91
C ILE A 120 -7.73 -0.08 17.39
N ASP A 121 -8.14 1.02 18.01
CA ASP A 121 -8.59 1.02 19.39
C ASP A 121 -9.92 0.27 19.46
N LEU A 122 -9.88 -1.01 19.86
CA LEU A 122 -11.07 -1.84 20.03
C LEU A 122 -12.01 -1.32 21.13
N SER A 123 -11.66 -0.24 21.85
CA SER A 123 -12.54 0.40 22.82
C SER A 123 -13.65 1.27 22.19
N ASP A 124 -13.54 1.61 20.90
CA ASP A 124 -14.55 2.44 20.18
C ASP A 124 -15.59 1.60 19.41
N ILE A 125 -15.52 0.27 19.45
CA ILE A 125 -16.58 -0.59 18.88
C ILE A 125 -17.67 -0.72 19.93
N GLU A 126 -18.58 0.25 19.93
CA GLU A 126 -19.84 0.18 20.67
C GLU A 126 -20.57 -1.11 20.25
N ALA A 127 -20.89 -1.96 21.23
CA ALA A 127 -21.57 -3.23 20.96
C ALA A 127 -22.82 -2.96 20.13
N PRO A 128 -23.08 -3.73 19.04
CA PRO A 128 -24.27 -3.49 18.25
C PRO A 128 -25.49 -3.67 19.16
N GLU A 129 -26.25 -2.60 19.34
CA GLU A 129 -27.56 -2.67 19.99
C GLU A 129 -28.36 -3.76 19.30
N ALA A 130 -28.97 -4.64 20.09
CA ALA A 130 -29.71 -5.78 19.58
C ALA A 130 -30.80 -5.28 18.63
N ILE A 131 -30.63 -5.53 17.33
CA ILE A 131 -31.62 -5.22 16.30
C ILE A 131 -32.86 -6.07 16.64
N GLU A 132 -33.90 -5.44 17.16
CA GLU A 132 -35.18 -6.11 17.38
C GLU A 132 -35.71 -6.57 16.02
N SER A 133 -36.34 -7.75 15.98
CA SER A 133 -36.85 -8.37 14.74
C SER A 133 -37.88 -7.52 13.99
N SER A 134 -38.31 -6.39 14.56
CA SER A 134 -39.15 -5.37 13.94
C SER A 134 -38.43 -4.53 12.88
N ASP A 135 -37.10 -4.41 12.95
CA ASP A 135 -36.35 -3.45 12.13
C ASP A 135 -35.87 -4.05 10.79
N ILE A 136 -36.17 -5.33 10.56
CA ILE A 136 -35.91 -6.03 9.29
C ILE A 136 -37.10 -5.80 8.37
N GLU A 137 -37.19 -4.62 7.76
CA GLU A 137 -38.06 -4.44 6.60
C GLU A 137 -37.47 -5.18 5.40
N ALA A 138 -38.14 -6.25 4.96
CA ALA A 138 -37.75 -7.02 3.78
C ALA A 138 -37.79 -6.09 2.55
N PRO A 139 -36.66 -5.83 1.87
CA PRO A 139 -36.54 -4.71 0.92
C PRO A 139 -37.31 -4.88 -0.40
N TRP A 140 -38.05 -5.97 -0.57
CA TRP A 140 -38.92 -6.13 -1.73
C TRP A 140 -40.00 -7.19 -1.48
N THR A 141 -41.25 -6.78 -1.33
CA THR A 141 -42.40 -7.62 -1.67
C THR A 141 -42.80 -7.24 -3.11
N PRO A 142 -42.62 -8.12 -4.10
CA PRO A 142 -43.07 -7.82 -5.46
C PRO A 142 -44.60 -7.79 -5.46
N ASP A 143 -45.19 -6.68 -5.91
CA ASP A 143 -46.63 -6.55 -6.08
C ASP A 143 -47.08 -7.46 -7.24
N LEU A 144 -47.73 -8.57 -6.91
CA LEU A 144 -48.20 -9.58 -7.86
C LEU A 144 -49.54 -9.22 -8.52
N SER A 145 -50.07 -8.01 -8.30
CA SER A 145 -51.31 -7.55 -8.93
C SER A 145 -51.20 -7.31 -10.45
N ALA A 146 -50.00 -7.28 -11.00
CA ALA A 146 -49.74 -6.98 -12.42
C ALA A 146 -49.47 -8.22 -13.31
N ILE A 147 -49.66 -9.45 -12.81
CA ILE A 147 -49.56 -10.64 -13.67
C ILE A 147 -50.87 -10.82 -14.43
N GLU A 148 -50.98 -10.14 -15.57
CA GLU A 148 -51.98 -10.46 -16.58
C GLU A 148 -51.71 -11.88 -17.10
N THR A 149 -52.65 -12.79 -16.87
CA THR A 149 -52.56 -14.15 -17.43
C THR A 149 -52.69 -14.07 -18.95
N PRO A 150 -51.89 -14.83 -19.72
CA PRO A 150 -52.08 -14.88 -21.16
C PRO A 150 -53.46 -15.47 -21.46
N THR A 151 -54.28 -14.70 -22.16
CA THR A 151 -55.58 -15.11 -22.67
C THR A 151 -55.41 -16.34 -23.55
N THR A 152 -55.85 -17.50 -23.06
CA THR A 152 -56.05 -18.71 -23.85
C THR A 152 -57.08 -18.40 -24.94
N SER A 153 -56.59 -18.06 -26.14
CA SER A 153 -57.42 -18.04 -27.35
C SER A 153 -57.66 -19.49 -27.75
N GLN A 154 -58.92 -19.90 -27.73
CA GLN A 154 -59.36 -21.17 -28.30
C GLN A 154 -59.40 -21.06 -29.82
N ILE A 155 -58.68 -21.95 -30.50
CA ILE A 155 -59.07 -22.57 -31.79
C ILE A 155 -58.67 -24.04 -31.72
#